data_AF-A0A9Q3C394-F1
#
_entry.id   AF-A0A9Q3C394-F1
#
_cell.length_a   1.000
_cell.length_b   1.000
_cell.length_c   1.000
_cell.angle_alpha   90.00
_cell.angle_beta   90.00
_cell.angle_gamma   90.00
#
_symmetry.space_group_name_H-M   'P 1'
#
loop_
_entity.id
_entity.type
_entity.pdbx_description
1 polymer ?
#
loop_
_entity_poly.entity_id
_entity_poly.type
_entity_poly.pdbx_seq_one_letter_code
_entity_poly.pdbx_strand_id
1 'polypeptide(L)'
;MELIDYIDGFFIDVPFLQDYWITARRNTEFKGDAGKWYTEMKQIHDRKNWPWWKSQISQKYSNGTWIWQKTISFDNDKYSVDKDPYEWCLRQSKRLKAIDPQMSIQMRNHKLLTQIPGELEHAVKCRCNHNCTLGDIANTLQDVRKRTIIGKYTPYKSSSLKEKQPFRVEFEDKPRERVAEVEKKKKSCHTCFSTGNYGNN
;
A
#
# COMPACT_ATOMS: atom_id res chain seq x y z
N MET A 1 12.72 7.98 -14.96
CA MET A 1 13.49 6.89 -14.33
C MET A 1 13.53 5.62 -15.15
N GLU A 2 12.43 5.14 -15.74
CA GLU A 2 12.46 3.92 -16.57
C GLU A 2 13.49 3.98 -17.72
N LEU A 3 13.66 5.16 -18.32
CA LEU A 3 14.68 5.38 -19.35
C LEU A 3 16.11 5.17 -18.82
N ILE A 4 16.41 5.69 -17.63
CA ILE A 4 17.73 5.58 -17.00
C ILE A 4 18.01 4.13 -16.63
N ASP A 5 17.03 3.46 -16.02
CA ASP A 5 17.13 2.05 -15.63
C ASP A 5 17.36 1.13 -16.83
N TYR A 6 16.68 1.38 -17.95
CA TYR A 6 16.86 0.62 -19.19
C TYR A 6 18.28 0.80 -19.76
N ILE A 7 18.83 2.02 -19.70
CA ILE A 7 20.20 2.30 -20.16
C ILE A 7 21.23 1.64 -19.26
N ASP A 8 21.03 1.75 -17.94
CA ASP A 8 21.89 1.09 -16.97
C ASP A 8 21.93 -0.42 -17.21
N GLY A 9 20.77 -1.05 -17.46
CA GLY A 9 20.67 -2.45 -17.84
C GLY A 9 21.46 -2.77 -19.12
N PHE A 10 21.28 -1.98 -20.17
CA PHE A 10 22.01 -2.17 -21.42
C PHE A 10 23.53 -2.04 -21.25
N PHE A 11 24.02 -1.11 -20.43
CA PHE A 11 25.45 -0.97 -20.16
C PHE A 11 26.02 -2.04 -19.25
N ILE A 12 25.19 -2.69 -18.41
CA ILE A 12 25.57 -3.93 -17.74
C ILE A 12 25.78 -5.03 -18.78
N ASP A 13 24.87 -5.16 -19.74
CA ASP A 13 24.93 -6.21 -20.76
C ASP A 13 26.03 -5.96 -21.81
N VAL A 14 26.33 -4.70 -22.13
CA VAL A 14 27.31 -4.32 -23.16
C VAL A 14 28.23 -3.17 -22.72
N PRO A 15 29.24 -3.44 -21.86
CA PRO A 15 30.03 -2.39 -21.20
C PRO A 15 30.87 -1.52 -22.14
N PHE A 16 31.37 -2.08 -23.24
CA PHE A 16 32.30 -1.40 -24.16
C PHE A 16 31.62 -0.36 -25.07
N LEU A 17 30.29 -0.27 -25.04
CA LEU A 17 29.49 0.60 -25.89
C LEU A 17 29.04 1.89 -25.18
N GLN A 18 29.45 2.11 -23.94
CA GLN A 18 28.89 3.11 -23.05
C GLN A 18 28.89 4.54 -23.64
N ASP A 19 30.03 5.06 -24.08
CA ASP A 19 30.14 6.49 -24.42
C ASP A 19 29.66 6.82 -25.84
N TYR A 20 29.89 5.94 -26.81
CA TYR A 20 29.47 6.14 -28.21
C TYR A 20 27.95 6.02 -28.39
N TRP A 21 27.29 5.15 -27.61
CA TRP A 21 25.86 4.90 -27.78
C TRP A 21 24.98 6.02 -27.24
N ILE A 22 25.45 6.72 -26.21
CA ILE A 22 24.74 7.88 -25.65
C ILE A 22 24.70 8.98 -26.70
N THR A 23 25.83 9.28 -27.33
CA THR A 23 25.95 10.40 -28.27
C THR A 23 25.35 10.06 -29.64
N ALA A 24 25.50 8.84 -30.15
CA ALA A 24 25.13 8.54 -31.54
C ALA A 24 23.66 8.13 -31.75
N ARG A 25 23.03 7.35 -30.85
CA ARG A 25 21.80 6.60 -31.18
C ARG A 25 20.52 7.13 -30.52
N ARG A 26 20.60 7.96 -29.48
CA ARG A 26 19.48 8.23 -28.56
C ARG A 26 18.60 9.45 -28.83
N ASN A 27 18.77 10.13 -29.97
CA ASN A 27 17.84 11.20 -30.39
C ASN A 27 16.37 10.71 -30.53
N THR A 28 16.13 9.41 -30.71
CA THR A 28 14.80 8.85 -31.01
C THR A 28 13.93 8.53 -29.79
N GLU A 29 14.52 8.42 -28.59
CA GLU A 29 13.80 8.02 -27.35
C GLU A 29 13.19 9.22 -26.61
N PHE A 30 13.82 10.40 -26.74
CA PHE A 30 13.31 11.63 -26.16
C PHE A 30 12.30 12.26 -27.13
N LYS A 31 11.01 12.21 -26.79
CA LYS A 31 9.93 12.81 -27.59
C LYS A 31 9.57 14.21 -27.10
N GLY A 32 9.09 15.05 -28.01
CA GLY A 32 8.60 16.40 -27.68
C GLY A 32 9.68 17.31 -27.10
N ASP A 33 9.33 18.04 -26.04
CA ASP A 33 10.22 19.02 -25.39
C ASP A 33 11.48 18.38 -24.80
N ALA A 34 11.40 17.11 -24.38
CA ALA A 34 12.56 16.39 -23.88
C ALA A 34 13.60 16.12 -24.99
N GLY A 35 13.14 15.89 -26.22
CA GLY A 35 14.02 15.68 -27.39
C GLY A 35 14.72 16.97 -27.81
N LYS A 36 14.01 18.10 -27.76
CA LYS A 36 14.60 19.42 -28.01
C LYS A 36 15.69 19.75 -26.99
N TRP A 37 15.37 19.65 -25.70
CA TRP A 37 16.33 19.86 -24.62
C TRP A 37 17.57 18.96 -24.75
N TYR A 38 17.38 17.68 -25.08
CA TYR A 38 18.49 16.75 -25.26
C TYR A 38 19.38 17.15 -26.43
N THR A 39 18.80 17.56 -27.56
CA THR A 39 19.54 17.98 -28.76
C THR A 39 20.37 19.24 -28.50
N GLU A 40 19.79 20.23 -27.82
CA GLU A 40 20.49 21.45 -27.41
C GLU A 40 21.64 21.13 -26.44
N MET A 41 21.38 20.33 -25.42
CA MET A 41 22.40 19.91 -24.45
C MET A 41 23.54 19.13 -25.12
N LYS A 42 23.22 18.32 -26.14
CA LYS A 42 24.22 17.55 -26.88
C LYS A 42 25.12 18.46 -27.71
N GLN A 43 24.56 19.48 -28.38
CA GLN A 43 25.37 20.45 -29.13
C GLN A 43 26.40 21.16 -28.23
N ILE A 44 26.04 21.45 -26.99
CA ILE A 44 26.91 22.13 -26.02
C ILE A 44 27.90 21.13 -25.36
N HIS A 45 27.51 19.87 -25.19
CA HIS A 45 28.24 18.87 -24.38
C HIS A 45 28.45 17.52 -25.08
N ASP A 46 28.84 17.54 -26.36
CA ASP A 46 28.88 16.40 -27.30
C ASP A 46 29.79 15.20 -26.92
N ARG A 47 30.52 15.27 -25.80
CA ARG A 47 31.49 14.23 -25.37
C ARG A 47 31.41 13.85 -23.88
N LYS A 48 30.25 14.06 -23.25
CA LYS A 48 30.06 13.67 -21.84
C LYS A 48 29.63 12.21 -21.71
N ASN A 49 30.13 11.55 -20.66
CA ASN A 49 29.86 10.15 -20.35
C ASN A 49 28.47 9.93 -19.72
N TRP A 50 28.05 8.67 -19.59
CA TRP A 50 26.72 8.32 -19.07
C TRP A 50 26.42 8.86 -17.67
N PRO A 51 27.33 8.76 -16.68
CA PRO A 51 27.07 9.29 -15.35
C PRO A 51 26.73 10.78 -15.35
N TRP A 52 27.41 11.57 -16.18
CA TRP A 52 27.11 12.99 -16.34
C TRP A 52 25.72 13.21 -16.95
N TRP A 53 25.39 12.51 -18.04
CA TRP A 53 24.07 12.60 -18.67
C TRP A 53 22.94 12.19 -17.73
N LYS A 54 23.13 11.11 -16.97
CA LYS A 54 22.20 10.64 -15.93
C LYS A 54 21.97 11.71 -14.86
N SER A 55 23.02 12.42 -14.45
CA SER A 55 22.93 13.54 -13.51
C SER A 55 22.11 14.69 -14.10
N GLN A 56 22.37 15.11 -15.34
CA GLN A 56 21.64 16.19 -16.00
C GLN A 56 20.16 15.84 -16.23
N ILE A 57 19.86 14.63 -16.69
CA ILE A 57 18.48 14.15 -16.87
C ILE A 57 17.76 14.15 -15.52
N SER A 58 18.40 13.66 -14.47
CA SER A 58 17.82 13.66 -13.11
C SER A 58 17.59 15.08 -12.61
N GLN A 59 18.53 16.00 -12.81
CA GLN A 59 18.37 17.40 -12.41
C GLN A 59 17.23 18.09 -13.14
N LYS A 60 17.07 17.85 -14.45
CA LYS A 60 16.02 18.46 -15.27
C LYS A 60 14.63 17.91 -14.98
N TYR A 61 14.52 16.57 -14.82
CA TYR A 61 13.21 15.89 -14.80
C TYR A 61 12.84 15.24 -13.48
N SER A 62 13.75 15.15 -12.51
CA SER A 62 13.50 14.63 -11.16
C SER A 62 13.59 15.76 -10.12
N ASN A 63 12.94 16.89 -10.41
CA ASN A 63 12.87 18.01 -9.47
C ASN A 63 11.94 17.69 -8.27
N GLY A 64 12.03 18.48 -7.20
CA GLY A 64 11.26 18.27 -5.97
C GLY A 64 9.74 18.23 -6.19
N THR A 65 9.22 19.03 -7.12
CA THR A 65 7.80 19.03 -7.49
C THR A 65 7.37 17.68 -8.10
N TRP A 66 8.19 17.11 -8.98
CA TRP A 66 7.92 15.80 -9.58
C TRP A 66 7.96 14.69 -8.54
N ILE A 67 8.94 14.71 -7.64
CA ILE A 67 9.03 13.74 -6.53
C ILE A 67 7.78 13.85 -5.65
N TRP A 68 7.37 15.06 -5.29
CA TRP A 68 6.15 15.31 -4.52
C TRP A 68 4.89 14.77 -5.24
N GLN A 69 4.75 15.00 -6.54
CA GLN A 69 3.65 14.43 -7.33
C GLN A 69 3.67 12.89 -7.33
N LYS A 70 4.85 12.26 -7.39
CA LYS A 70 4.99 10.81 -7.27
C LYS A 70 4.63 10.30 -5.89
N THR A 71 5.00 11.01 -4.83
CA THR A 71 4.60 10.70 -3.45
C THR A 71 3.09 10.74 -3.29
N ILE A 72 2.43 11.80 -3.76
CA ILE A 72 0.96 11.90 -3.74
C ILE A 72 0.32 10.77 -4.55
N SER A 73 0.86 10.48 -5.74
CA SER A 73 0.35 9.39 -6.59
C SER A 73 0.50 8.03 -5.91
N PHE A 74 1.55 7.84 -5.11
CA PHE A 74 1.77 6.63 -4.33
C PHE A 74 0.76 6.53 -3.18
N ASP A 75 0.62 7.59 -2.39
CA ASP A 75 -0.25 7.62 -1.21
C ASP A 75 -1.75 7.48 -1.53
N ASN A 76 -2.18 8.07 -2.66
CA ASN A 76 -3.59 8.03 -3.07
C ASN A 76 -4.00 6.71 -3.76
N ASP A 77 -3.06 5.94 -4.31
CA ASP A 77 -3.35 4.74 -5.10
C ASP A 77 -3.32 3.46 -4.24
N LYS A 78 -4.17 3.43 -3.21
CA LYS A 78 -4.38 2.26 -2.36
C LYS A 78 -4.81 1.04 -3.18
N TYR A 79 -4.42 -0.15 -2.73
CA TYR A 79 -4.84 -1.39 -3.39
C TYR A 79 -6.35 -1.61 -3.22
N SER A 80 -6.99 -2.11 -4.28
CA SER A 80 -8.36 -2.63 -4.26
C SER A 80 -8.38 -3.99 -4.94
N VAL A 81 -9.28 -4.87 -4.52
CA VAL A 81 -9.41 -6.23 -5.05
C VAL A 81 -9.78 -6.24 -6.54
N ASP A 82 -10.32 -5.15 -7.07
CA ASP A 82 -10.64 -5.01 -8.49
C ASP A 82 -9.40 -4.84 -9.38
N LYS A 83 -8.29 -4.37 -8.81
CA LYS A 83 -7.03 -4.13 -9.54
C LYS A 83 -6.30 -5.44 -9.79
N ASP A 84 -5.56 -5.51 -10.88
CA ASP A 84 -4.59 -6.59 -11.07
C ASP A 84 -3.45 -6.47 -10.04
N PRO A 85 -3.18 -7.52 -9.24
CA PRO A 85 -2.14 -7.50 -8.22
C PRO A 85 -0.75 -7.20 -8.77
N TYR A 86 -0.37 -7.80 -9.90
CA TYR A 86 0.97 -7.66 -10.46
C TYR A 86 1.18 -6.27 -11.03
N GLU A 87 0.23 -5.79 -11.83
CA GLU A 87 0.29 -4.45 -12.40
C GLU A 87 0.33 -3.39 -11.30
N TRP A 88 -0.50 -3.54 -10.26
CA TRP A 88 -0.49 -2.59 -9.14
C TRP A 88 0.83 -2.63 -8.37
N CYS A 89 1.31 -3.83 -7.98
CA CYS A 89 2.59 -3.99 -7.29
C CYS A 89 3.75 -3.40 -8.09
N LEU A 90 3.82 -3.68 -9.40
CA LEU A 90 4.87 -3.18 -10.28
C LEU A 90 4.82 -1.64 -10.38
N ARG A 91 3.62 -1.07 -10.57
CA ARG A 91 3.42 0.37 -10.67
C ARG A 91 3.81 1.10 -9.38
N GLN A 92 3.43 0.57 -8.21
CA GLN A 92 3.81 1.15 -6.93
C GLN A 92 5.30 1.01 -6.62
N SER A 93 5.90 -0.14 -6.94
CA SER A 93 7.35 -0.35 -6.80
C SER A 93 8.14 0.64 -7.66
N LYS A 94 7.70 0.91 -8.90
CA LYS A 94 8.27 1.95 -9.77
C LYS A 94 8.15 3.35 -9.17
N ARG A 95 7.02 3.69 -8.52
CA ARG A 95 6.85 4.98 -7.83
C ARG A 95 7.78 5.11 -6.63
N LEU A 96 7.91 4.06 -5.81
CA LEU A 96 8.82 4.07 -4.66
C LEU A 96 10.28 4.23 -5.09
N LYS A 97 10.71 3.50 -6.13
CA LYS A 97 12.04 3.67 -6.72
C LYS A 97 12.24 5.09 -7.28
N ALA A 98 11.17 5.69 -7.79
CA ALA A 98 11.19 7.07 -8.28
C ALA A 98 11.31 8.12 -7.17
N ILE A 99 10.70 7.87 -6.00
CA ILE A 99 10.75 8.77 -4.84
C ILE A 99 12.10 8.65 -4.13
N ASP A 100 12.58 7.43 -3.95
CA ASP A 100 13.84 7.13 -3.28
C ASP A 100 14.55 5.95 -3.98
N PRO A 101 15.52 6.24 -4.87
CA PRO A 101 16.27 5.22 -5.58
C PRO A 101 17.15 4.34 -4.66
N GLN A 102 17.54 4.84 -3.49
CA GLN A 102 18.45 4.16 -2.56
C GLN A 102 17.69 3.28 -1.56
N MET A 103 16.36 3.30 -1.62
CA MET A 103 15.51 2.48 -0.76
C MET A 103 15.77 0.99 -0.98
N SER A 104 16.09 0.29 0.11
CA SER A 104 16.24 -1.16 0.11
C SER A 104 14.97 -1.86 -0.35
N ILE A 105 15.12 -3.07 -0.91
CA ILE A 105 14.00 -3.88 -1.39
C ILE A 105 13.01 -4.16 -0.25
N GLN A 106 13.53 -4.46 0.95
CA GLN A 106 12.75 -4.73 2.14
C GLN A 106 11.92 -3.51 2.56
N MET A 107 12.54 -2.32 2.59
CA MET A 107 11.83 -1.08 2.92
C MET A 107 10.77 -0.75 1.87
N ARG A 108 11.06 -1.00 0.60
CA ARG A 108 10.11 -0.82 -0.50
C ARG A 108 8.91 -1.74 -0.35
N ASN A 109 9.13 -3.00 -0.03
CA ASN A 109 8.08 -3.99 0.17
C ASN A 109 7.26 -3.65 1.42
N HIS A 110 7.90 -3.21 2.51
CA HIS A 110 7.19 -2.73 3.69
C HIS A 110 6.28 -1.54 3.36
N LYS A 111 6.79 -0.52 2.65
CA LYS A 111 5.98 0.62 2.20
C LYS A 111 4.86 0.22 1.24
N LEU A 112 5.08 -0.79 0.39
CA LEU A 112 4.05 -1.30 -0.50
C LEU A 112 2.90 -1.92 0.30
N LEU A 113 3.22 -2.72 1.32
CA LEU A 113 2.21 -3.36 2.17
C LEU A 113 1.35 -2.34 2.92
N THR A 114 1.90 -1.18 3.33
CA THR A 114 1.09 -0.10 3.96
C THR A 114 0.11 0.59 3.00
N GLN A 115 0.19 0.31 1.70
CA GLN A 115 -0.79 0.77 0.71
C GLN A 115 -1.95 -0.23 0.51
N ILE A 116 -1.92 -1.37 1.20
CA ILE A 116 -3.00 -2.34 1.24
C ILE A 116 -3.91 -1.99 2.42
N PRO A 117 -5.23 -1.90 2.26
CA PRO A 117 -6.12 -1.49 3.34
C PRO A 117 -6.52 -2.64 4.28
N GLY A 118 -6.53 -2.36 5.58
CA GLY A 118 -7.28 -3.10 6.60
C GLY A 118 -6.95 -4.59 6.68
N GLU A 119 -7.99 -5.44 6.71
CA GLU A 119 -7.86 -6.90 6.85
C GLU A 119 -7.05 -7.54 5.74
N LEU A 120 -7.04 -6.93 4.54
CA LEU A 120 -6.27 -7.43 3.42
C LEU A 120 -4.76 -7.29 3.65
N GLU A 121 -4.32 -6.20 4.31
CA GLU A 121 -2.93 -6.01 4.69
C GLU A 121 -2.48 -7.12 5.64
N HIS A 122 -3.27 -7.39 6.68
CA HIS A 122 -3.00 -8.46 7.64
C HIS A 122 -2.97 -9.83 6.95
N ALA A 123 -3.94 -10.11 6.08
CA ALA A 123 -4.00 -11.35 5.32
C ALA A 123 -2.75 -11.60 4.46
N VAL A 124 -2.22 -10.55 3.83
CA VAL A 124 -1.00 -10.63 3.03
C VAL A 124 0.22 -10.78 3.93
N LYS A 125 0.35 -9.98 4.99
CA LYS A 125 1.46 -10.06 5.95
C LYS A 125 1.60 -11.43 6.62
N CYS A 126 0.50 -12.11 6.94
CA CYS A 126 0.56 -13.46 7.51
C CYS A 126 1.05 -14.53 6.53
N ARG A 127 0.97 -14.26 5.22
CA ARG A 127 1.35 -15.21 4.15
C ARG A 127 2.71 -14.87 3.52
N CYS A 128 3.17 -13.64 3.68
CA CYS A 128 4.49 -13.19 3.23
C CYS A 128 5.52 -13.26 4.36
N ASN A 129 6.70 -13.81 4.09
CA ASN A 129 7.84 -13.77 5.01
C ASN A 129 8.53 -12.39 4.99
N HIS A 130 9.43 -12.13 5.94
CA HIS A 130 10.17 -10.86 6.02
C HIS A 130 11.03 -10.57 4.77
N ASN A 131 11.41 -11.62 4.04
CA ASN A 131 12.21 -11.55 2.82
C ASN A 131 11.37 -11.72 1.54
N CYS A 132 10.07 -11.47 1.61
CA CYS A 132 9.18 -11.66 0.47
C CYS A 132 9.60 -10.75 -0.70
N THR A 133 9.61 -11.31 -1.89
CA THR A 133 9.83 -10.55 -3.12
C THR A 133 8.55 -9.82 -3.53
N LEU A 134 8.67 -8.86 -4.46
CA LEU A 134 7.50 -8.21 -5.05
C LEU A 134 6.54 -9.23 -5.70
N GLY A 135 7.09 -10.29 -6.29
CA GLY A 135 6.31 -11.38 -6.88
C GLY A 135 5.55 -12.17 -5.83
N ASP A 136 6.16 -12.45 -4.67
CA ASP A 136 5.51 -13.16 -3.57
C ASP A 136 4.32 -12.37 -3.02
N ILE A 137 4.45 -11.04 -2.90
CA ILE A 137 3.36 -10.15 -2.49
C ILE A 137 2.24 -10.19 -3.52
N ALA A 138 2.56 -10.08 -4.81
CA ALA A 138 1.57 -10.11 -5.89
C ALA A 138 0.84 -11.48 -5.97
N ASN A 139 1.58 -12.59 -5.88
CA ASN A 139 1.03 -13.94 -5.80
C ASN A 139 0.06 -14.08 -4.62
N THR A 140 0.47 -13.58 -3.45
CA THR A 140 -0.35 -13.63 -2.23
C THR A 140 -1.63 -12.81 -2.37
N LEU A 141 -1.54 -11.59 -2.91
CA LEU A 141 -2.70 -10.75 -3.22
C LEU A 141 -3.65 -11.44 -4.21
N GLN A 142 -3.09 -12.08 -5.23
CA GLN A 142 -3.85 -12.84 -6.23
C GLN A 142 -4.58 -14.04 -5.61
N ASP A 143 -3.93 -14.75 -4.68
CA ASP A 143 -4.50 -15.87 -3.95
C ASP A 143 -5.61 -15.43 -2.99
N VAL A 144 -5.39 -14.36 -2.22
CA VAL A 144 -6.43 -13.79 -1.34
C VAL A 144 -7.63 -13.31 -2.15
N ARG A 145 -7.39 -12.64 -3.29
CA ARG A 145 -8.44 -12.22 -4.24
C ARG A 145 -9.26 -13.40 -4.76
N LYS A 146 -8.62 -14.52 -5.10
CA LYS A 146 -9.30 -15.70 -5.66
C LYS A 146 -10.02 -16.54 -4.61
N ARG A 147 -9.41 -16.74 -3.45
CA ARG A 147 -9.83 -17.75 -2.47
C ARG A 147 -10.61 -17.20 -1.28
N THR A 148 -10.74 -15.87 -1.16
CA THR A 148 -11.42 -15.25 -0.02
C THR A 148 -12.38 -14.14 -0.45
N ILE A 149 -13.20 -13.68 0.50
CA ILE A 149 -14.04 -12.49 0.37
C ILE A 149 -13.39 -11.24 1.01
N ILE A 150 -12.17 -11.36 1.53
CA ILE A 150 -11.46 -10.27 2.23
C ILE A 150 -11.21 -9.13 1.23
N GLY A 151 -11.55 -7.91 1.64
CA GLY A 151 -11.40 -6.71 0.81
C GLY A 151 -12.43 -6.55 -0.32
N LYS A 152 -13.38 -7.49 -0.48
CA LYS A 152 -14.48 -7.39 -1.47
C LYS A 152 -15.72 -6.68 -0.95
N TYR A 153 -15.74 -6.29 0.33
CA TYR A 153 -16.87 -5.60 0.92
C TYR A 153 -16.96 -4.17 0.40
N THR A 154 -17.94 -3.91 -0.47
CA THR A 154 -18.52 -2.57 -0.61
C THR A 154 -19.17 -2.19 0.72
N PRO A 155 -18.87 -1.02 1.32
CA PRO A 155 -19.68 -0.55 2.43
C PRO A 155 -21.10 -0.44 1.90
N TYR A 156 -22.01 -1.25 2.47
CA TYR A 156 -23.43 -1.07 2.27
C TYR A 156 -23.71 0.40 2.56
N LYS A 157 -24.15 1.18 1.56
CA LYS A 157 -24.64 2.53 1.79
C LYS A 157 -25.73 2.36 2.84
N SER A 158 -25.44 2.80 4.06
CA SER A 158 -26.42 2.92 5.14
C SER A 158 -27.52 3.83 4.61
N SER A 159 -28.53 3.24 3.99
CA SER A 159 -29.81 3.88 3.79
C SER A 159 -30.36 4.09 5.19
N SER A 160 -30.14 5.30 5.70
CA SER A 160 -30.86 5.93 6.80
C SER A 160 -31.25 4.96 7.91
N LEU A 161 -30.44 4.90 8.98
CA LEU A 161 -30.94 4.52 10.29
C LEU A 161 -32.15 5.42 10.58
N LYS A 162 -33.37 4.91 10.34
CA LYS A 162 -34.57 5.47 10.94
C LYS A 162 -34.36 5.36 12.44
N GLU A 163 -34.15 6.52 13.06
CA GLU A 163 -34.20 6.74 14.50
C GLU A 163 -35.33 5.90 15.09
N LYS A 164 -34.97 4.84 15.83
CA LYS A 164 -35.94 4.18 16.70
C LYS A 164 -36.17 5.14 17.85
N GLN A 165 -37.35 5.78 17.87
CA GLN A 165 -37.78 6.59 19.00
C GLN A 165 -37.72 5.75 20.30
N PRO A 166 -37.35 6.36 21.43
CA PRO A 166 -37.35 5.67 22.70
C PRO A 166 -38.77 5.30 23.10
N PHE A 167 -38.98 4.01 23.41
CA PHE A 167 -40.24 3.49 23.95
C PHE A 167 -40.50 4.13 25.32
N ARG A 168 -41.47 5.04 25.39
CA ARG A 168 -41.96 5.60 26.65
C ARG A 168 -42.91 4.60 27.28
N VAL A 169 -42.54 4.03 28.42
CA VAL A 169 -43.44 3.23 29.25
C VAL A 169 -44.15 4.19 30.20
N GLU A 170 -45.47 4.32 30.05
CA GLU A 170 -46.32 4.97 31.05
C GLU A 170 -46.45 4.02 32.26
N PHE A 171 -46.15 4.53 33.45
CA PHE A 171 -46.36 3.80 34.70
C PHE A 171 -47.78 4.07 35.19
N GLU A 172 -48.64 3.05 35.19
CA GLU A 172 -49.84 3.05 36.03
C GLU A 172 -49.46 2.60 37.46
N ASP A 173 -49.70 3.48 38.43
CA ASP A 173 -49.53 3.19 39.86
C ASP A 173 -50.66 2.29 40.37
N LYS A 174 -50.30 1.13 40.95
CA LYS A 174 -51.18 0.39 41.87
C LYS A 174 -50.41 -0.12 43.10
N PRO A 175 -51.07 -0.21 44.27
CA PRO A 175 -50.42 -0.01 45.56
C PRO A 175 -49.79 -1.27 46.15
N ARG A 176 -48.83 -0.97 47.02
CA ARG A 176 -47.89 -1.82 47.77
C ARG A 176 -48.58 -2.76 48.78
N GLU A 177 -48.30 -4.06 48.70
CA GLU A 177 -48.45 -4.97 49.84
C GLU A 177 -47.21 -5.87 50.06
N ARG A 178 -47.16 -6.43 51.28
CA ARG A 178 -45.98 -6.70 52.13
C ARG A 178 -45.17 -7.95 51.73
N VAL A 179 -43.90 -7.92 52.15
CA VAL A 179 -42.81 -8.86 51.90
C VAL A 179 -43.09 -10.30 52.38
N ALA A 180 -42.72 -11.29 51.58
CA ALA A 180 -42.35 -12.64 52.01
C ALA A 180 -41.10 -13.12 51.22
N GLU A 181 -40.35 -14.00 51.85
CA GLU A 181 -38.90 -14.19 51.76
C GLU A 181 -38.45 -15.22 50.70
N VAL A 182 -37.33 -14.90 50.04
CA VAL A 182 -36.23 -15.74 49.48
C VAL A 182 -36.54 -17.08 48.79
N GLU A 183 -36.06 -17.22 47.54
CA GLU A 183 -35.16 -18.32 47.15
C GLU A 183 -34.30 -17.94 45.93
N LYS A 184 -33.03 -17.57 46.16
CA LYS A 184 -32.04 -17.32 45.10
C LYS A 184 -31.30 -18.63 44.78
N LYS A 185 -31.54 -19.21 43.60
CA LYS A 185 -30.73 -20.34 43.10
C LYS A 185 -29.28 -19.89 42.84
N LYS A 186 -28.34 -20.48 43.57
CA LYS A 186 -26.89 -20.31 43.36
C LYS A 186 -26.45 -21.02 42.06
N LYS A 187 -25.70 -20.33 41.20
CA LYS A 187 -24.99 -20.95 40.06
C LYS A 187 -23.61 -21.44 40.55
N SER A 188 -23.26 -22.70 40.27
CA SER A 188 -21.95 -23.27 40.60
C SER A 188 -20.96 -23.14 39.43
N CYS A 189 -19.67 -23.02 39.74
CA CYS A 189 -18.57 -22.93 38.76
C CYS A 189 -18.22 -24.31 38.19
N HIS A 190 -18.12 -24.43 36.88
CA HIS A 190 -18.11 -25.72 36.16
C HIS A 190 -16.73 -26.41 36.10
N THR A 191 -15.69 -25.83 36.70
CA THR A 191 -14.31 -26.36 36.59
C THR A 191 -13.75 -26.86 37.92
N CYS A 192 -14.39 -26.57 39.06
CA CYS A 192 -13.98 -27.07 40.37
C CYS A 192 -15.13 -27.44 41.32
N PHE A 193 -16.39 -27.34 40.86
CA PHE A 193 -17.63 -27.78 41.54
C PHE A 193 -17.79 -27.42 43.03
N SER A 194 -17.07 -26.42 43.52
CA SER A 194 -17.19 -25.89 44.88
C SER A 194 -17.70 -24.45 44.84
N THR A 195 -18.71 -24.15 45.67
CA THR A 195 -19.32 -22.83 45.79
C THR A 195 -18.64 -22.06 46.93
N GLY A 196 -17.73 -21.15 46.59
CA GLY A 196 -17.10 -20.21 47.52
C GLY A 196 -17.55 -18.78 47.26
N ASN A 197 -17.98 -18.08 48.32
CA ASN A 197 -18.17 -16.62 48.32
C ASN A 197 -16.83 -15.97 48.70
N TYR A 198 -16.13 -15.32 47.76
CA TYR A 198 -15.08 -14.36 48.11
C TYR A 198 -15.69 -12.97 48.09
N GLY A 199 -16.07 -12.48 49.28
CA GLY A 199 -16.32 -11.07 49.51
C GLY A 199 -15.00 -10.37 49.75
N ASN A 200 -14.72 -9.30 48.99
CA ASN A 200 -13.72 -8.31 49.36
C ASN A 200 -14.39 -7.26 50.23
N ASN A 201 -13.91 -7.10 51.46
CA ASN A 201 -13.63 -5.80 52.05
C ASN A 201 -12.12 -5.78 52.35
#